data_AF-W2DHB5-F1
#
_entry.id   AF-W2DHB5-F1
#
_cell.length_a   1.000
_cell.length_b   1.000
_cell.length_c   1.000
_cell.angle_alpha   90.00
_cell.angle_beta   90.00
_cell.angle_gamma   90.00
#
_symmetry.space_group_name_H-M   'P 1'
#
loop_
_entity.id
_entity.type
_entity.pdbx_description
1 polymer ?
#
loop_
_entity_poly.entity_id
_entity_poly.type
_entity_poly.pdbx_seq_one_letter_code
_entity_poly.pdbx_strand_id
1 'polypeptide(L)'
;MANSQNGPAIACCFDMNRSGAMLAWDHFFPDQEPPQLLRHIEDRDLWLFKLDGTREIQANLFSYPYDFEVWDQLMAADVQALRSDGAAIERKHHKDVAELVSVTKRRLVIGGHDVPAASLPYTLTSDAGHLMAQGEPFAACYWDTPDGRSFSLRSTDEGLDVSEIAKQYGGGGHRNASGFRVPFGHELTL
;
A
#
# COMPACT_ATOMS: atom_id res chain seq x y z
N MET A 1 -8.32 42.88 -23.53
CA MET A 1 -8.12 41.57 -24.19
C MET A 1 -7.31 40.68 -23.25
N ALA A 2 -7.63 39.38 -23.25
CA ALA A 2 -7.09 38.27 -22.44
C ALA A 2 -7.51 38.26 -20.95
N ASN A 3 -8.09 37.21 -20.37
CA ASN A 3 -8.56 35.91 -20.88
C ASN A 3 -9.64 35.41 -19.90
N SER A 4 -10.79 35.00 -20.42
CA SER A 4 -11.78 34.22 -19.65
C SER A 4 -11.14 32.90 -19.23
N GLN A 5 -11.05 32.60 -17.94
CA GLN A 5 -10.85 31.22 -17.50
C GLN A 5 -12.22 30.60 -17.22
N ASN A 6 -12.97 30.35 -18.31
CA ASN A 6 -14.09 29.39 -18.33
C ASN A 6 -13.52 27.96 -18.28
N GLY A 7 -12.72 27.65 -17.26
CA GLY A 7 -12.36 26.27 -16.95
C GLY A 7 -13.49 25.62 -16.13
N PRO A 8 -13.67 24.30 -16.19
CA PRO A 8 -14.56 23.63 -15.25
C PRO A 8 -14.12 23.94 -13.81
N ALA A 9 -15.08 24.15 -12.91
CA ALA A 9 -14.78 24.29 -11.49
C ALA A 9 -14.16 22.98 -11.00
N ILE A 10 -12.89 23.04 -10.58
CA ILE A 10 -12.19 21.90 -9.99
C ILE A 10 -12.48 21.91 -8.49
N ALA A 11 -13.17 20.89 -8.01
CA ALA A 11 -13.30 20.63 -6.58
C ALA A 11 -12.21 19.64 -6.15
N CYS A 12 -11.59 19.89 -5.00
CA CYS A 12 -10.64 18.97 -4.38
C CYS A 12 -11.16 18.61 -2.98
N CYS A 13 -11.31 17.31 -2.72
CA CYS A 13 -11.63 16.78 -1.41
C CYS A 13 -10.39 16.03 -0.91
N PHE A 14 -9.90 16.40 0.27
CA PHE A 14 -8.76 15.76 0.92
C PHE A 14 -9.17 15.31 2.31
N ASP A 15 -9.24 14.00 2.52
CA ASP A 15 -9.56 13.38 3.80
C ASP A 15 -8.62 12.19 4.03
N MET A 16 -7.82 12.27 5.09
CA MET A 16 -6.84 11.23 5.44
C MET A 16 -7.47 10.07 6.22
N ASN A 17 -8.74 10.18 6.60
CA ASN A 17 -9.44 9.13 7.34
C ASN A 17 -10.29 8.23 6.45
N ARG A 18 -10.24 8.43 5.13
CA ARG A 18 -11.06 7.72 4.16
C ARG A 18 -10.24 7.32 2.95
N SER A 19 -10.52 6.13 2.43
CA SER A 19 -9.88 5.69 1.18
C SER A 19 -10.40 6.49 0.00
N GLY A 20 -9.60 6.61 -1.07
CA GLY A 20 -10.04 7.26 -2.30
C GLY A 20 -11.28 6.60 -2.91
N ALA A 21 -11.41 5.28 -2.79
CA ALA A 21 -12.59 4.54 -3.24
C ALA A 21 -13.85 4.93 -2.45
N MET A 22 -13.74 5.05 -1.13
CA MET A 22 -14.86 5.45 -0.28
C MET A 22 -15.25 6.93 -0.51
N LEU A 23 -14.27 7.82 -0.67
CA LEU A 23 -14.53 9.22 -1.03
C LEU A 23 -15.26 9.34 -2.37
N ALA A 24 -14.89 8.52 -3.35
CA ALA A 24 -15.59 8.48 -4.64
C ALA A 24 -17.03 7.96 -4.48
N TRP A 25 -17.26 6.93 -3.66
CA TRP A 25 -18.59 6.39 -3.42
C TRP A 25 -19.53 7.43 -2.80
N ASP A 26 -19.14 8.03 -1.68
CA ASP A 26 -19.88 9.12 -1.05
C ASP A 26 -20.11 10.31 -1.98
N HIS A 27 -19.10 10.56 -2.82
CA HIS A 27 -19.14 11.38 -4.03
C HIS A 27 -20.45 11.28 -4.81
N PHE A 28 -20.55 10.13 -5.47
CA PHE A 28 -21.50 9.88 -6.53
C PHE A 28 -22.80 9.23 -6.05
N PHE A 29 -22.80 8.68 -4.83
CA PHE A 29 -23.92 7.95 -4.24
C PHE A 29 -24.18 8.36 -2.78
N PRO A 30 -24.38 9.67 -2.48
CA PRO A 30 -24.45 10.18 -1.10
C PRO A 30 -25.61 9.61 -0.27
N ASP A 31 -26.68 9.14 -0.92
CA ASP A 31 -27.85 8.57 -0.26
C ASP A 31 -27.85 7.02 -0.26
N GLN A 32 -26.73 6.39 -0.62
CA GLN A 32 -26.60 4.93 -0.71
C GLN A 32 -25.50 4.41 0.21
N GLU A 33 -25.81 3.35 0.93
CA GLU A 33 -24.81 2.62 1.70
C GLU A 33 -23.77 1.97 0.76
N PRO A 34 -22.47 2.09 1.07
CA PRO A 34 -21.43 1.47 0.26
C PRO A 34 -21.50 -0.06 0.31
N PRO A 35 -21.15 -0.76 -0.79
CA PRO A 35 -21.00 -2.21 -0.80
C PRO A 35 -20.06 -2.68 0.31
N GLN A 36 -20.35 -3.85 0.87
CA GLN A 36 -19.53 -4.40 1.97
C GLN A 36 -18.06 -4.56 1.56
N LEU A 37 -17.80 -4.99 0.32
CA LEU A 37 -16.44 -5.10 -0.22
C LEU A 37 -15.70 -3.74 -0.20
N LEU A 38 -16.39 -2.62 -0.49
CA LEU A 38 -15.80 -1.28 -0.46
C LEU A 38 -15.31 -0.90 0.94
N ARG A 39 -16.05 -1.31 1.98
CA ARG A 39 -15.65 -1.11 3.39
C ARG A 39 -14.40 -1.90 3.74
N HIS A 40 -14.27 -3.14 3.27
CA HIS A 40 -13.05 -3.93 3.44
C HIS A 40 -11.86 -3.36 2.64
N ILE A 41 -12.11 -2.78 1.46
CA ILE A 41 -11.07 -2.04 0.69
C ILE A 41 -10.55 -0.86 1.51
N GLU A 42 -11.45 -0.06 2.08
CA GLU A 42 -11.06 1.07 2.94
C GLU A 42 -10.30 0.61 4.20
N ASP A 43 -10.78 -0.44 4.87
CA ASP A 43 -10.15 -1.01 6.07
C ASP A 43 -8.70 -1.46 5.82
N ARG A 44 -8.42 -1.99 4.61
CA ARG A 44 -7.06 -2.34 4.18
C ARG A 44 -6.25 -1.14 3.72
N ASP A 45 -6.84 -0.23 2.95
CA ASP A 45 -6.16 0.95 2.40
C ASP A 45 -5.62 1.85 3.52
N LEU A 46 -6.43 2.04 4.57
CA LEU A 46 -6.05 2.74 5.79
C LEU A 46 -5.19 1.90 6.76
N TRP A 47 -4.89 0.65 6.41
CA TRP A 47 -4.11 -0.31 7.21
C TRP A 47 -4.67 -0.56 8.62
N LEU A 48 -6.01 -0.57 8.76
CA LEU A 48 -6.71 -0.69 10.05
C LEU A 48 -6.97 -2.15 10.46
N PHE A 49 -7.39 -2.99 9.50
CA PHE A 49 -7.76 -4.39 9.72
C PHE A 49 -8.74 -4.61 10.88
N LYS A 50 -9.75 -3.74 11.02
CA LYS A 50 -10.78 -3.81 12.07
C LYS A 50 -11.94 -4.72 11.68
N LEU A 51 -12.19 -4.90 10.38
CA LEU A 51 -13.24 -5.77 9.90
C LEU A 51 -12.73 -7.21 9.78
N ASP A 52 -13.51 -8.16 10.29
CA ASP A 52 -13.16 -9.57 10.24
C ASP A 52 -13.07 -10.05 8.77
N GLY A 53 -12.01 -10.77 8.43
CA GLY A 53 -11.79 -11.29 7.08
C GLY A 53 -11.26 -10.30 6.05
N THR A 54 -10.97 -9.03 6.41
CA THR A 54 -10.45 -8.04 5.44
C THR A 54 -9.24 -8.56 4.68
N ARG A 55 -8.30 -9.19 5.38
CA ARG A 55 -7.06 -9.69 4.78
C ARG A 55 -7.32 -10.74 3.69
N GLU A 56 -8.14 -11.72 3.99
CA GLU A 56 -8.51 -12.77 3.06
C GLU A 56 -9.34 -12.22 1.89
N ILE A 57 -10.33 -11.37 2.16
CA ILE A 57 -11.14 -10.73 1.11
C ILE A 57 -10.27 -9.93 0.15
N GLN A 58 -9.29 -9.19 0.66
CA GLN A 58 -8.34 -8.43 -0.16
C GLN A 58 -7.41 -9.35 -0.95
N ALA A 59 -6.91 -10.43 -0.34
CA ALA A 59 -6.10 -11.42 -1.05
C ALA A 59 -6.87 -12.04 -2.22
N ASN A 60 -8.18 -12.28 -2.07
CA ASN A 60 -9.03 -12.71 -3.17
C ASN A 60 -9.16 -11.62 -4.24
N LEU A 61 -9.54 -10.40 -3.86
CA LEU A 61 -9.70 -9.26 -4.77
C LEU A 61 -8.45 -9.01 -5.63
N PHE A 62 -7.26 -8.99 -5.01
CA PHE A 62 -5.98 -8.76 -5.70
C PHE A 62 -5.51 -9.93 -6.57
N SER A 63 -6.17 -11.09 -6.49
CA SER A 63 -5.85 -12.24 -7.35
C SER A 63 -6.47 -12.14 -8.75
N TYR A 64 -7.45 -11.24 -8.92
CA TYR A 64 -8.14 -11.01 -10.19
C TYR A 64 -7.52 -9.88 -11.02
N PRO A 65 -7.71 -9.89 -12.36
CA PRO A 65 -7.34 -8.76 -13.22
C PRO A 65 -8.07 -7.45 -12.85
N TYR A 66 -7.44 -6.32 -13.16
CA TYR A 66 -8.06 -5.00 -13.04
C TYR A 66 -8.99 -4.73 -14.22
N ASP A 67 -10.23 -5.12 -14.06
CA ASP A 67 -11.28 -5.02 -15.07
C ASP A 67 -12.63 -4.66 -14.42
N PHE A 68 -13.41 -3.80 -15.08
CA PHE A 68 -14.67 -3.31 -14.52
C PHE A 68 -15.72 -4.42 -14.38
N GLU A 69 -15.83 -5.34 -15.34
CA GLU A 69 -16.81 -6.43 -15.26
C GLU A 69 -16.46 -7.39 -14.12
N VAL A 70 -15.17 -7.62 -13.90
CA VAL A 70 -14.69 -8.41 -12.77
C VAL A 70 -14.99 -7.71 -11.44
N TRP A 71 -14.74 -6.41 -11.34
CA TRP A 71 -15.07 -5.65 -10.12
C TRP A 71 -16.57 -5.60 -9.84
N ASP A 72 -17.42 -5.45 -10.86
CA ASP A 72 -18.87 -5.50 -10.71
C ASP A 72 -19.32 -6.86 -10.14
N GLN A 73 -18.75 -7.95 -10.63
CA GLN A 73 -19.03 -9.30 -10.10
C GLN A 73 -18.59 -9.45 -8.64
N LEU A 74 -17.39 -8.98 -8.29
CA LEU A 74 -16.87 -9.05 -6.93
C LEU A 74 -17.66 -8.16 -5.96
N MET A 75 -18.09 -6.97 -6.39
CA MET A 75 -18.91 -6.06 -5.58
C MET A 75 -20.30 -6.64 -5.28
N ALA A 76 -20.85 -7.44 -6.19
CA ALA A 76 -22.13 -8.12 -6.02
C ALA A 76 -22.03 -9.46 -5.26
N ALA A 77 -20.83 -9.99 -5.06
CA ALA A 77 -20.61 -11.27 -4.40
C ALA A 77 -20.82 -11.21 -2.88
N ASP A 78 -21.14 -12.36 -2.29
CA ASP A 78 -21.19 -12.51 -0.84
C ASP A 78 -19.78 -12.43 -0.24
N VAL A 79 -19.61 -11.58 0.77
CA VAL A 79 -18.32 -11.35 1.44
C VAL A 79 -17.76 -12.61 2.10
N GLN A 80 -18.61 -13.54 2.56
CA GLN A 80 -18.11 -14.80 3.14
C GLN A 80 -17.52 -15.72 2.07
N ALA A 81 -18.11 -15.74 0.87
CA ALA A 81 -17.51 -16.42 -0.28
C ALA A 81 -16.16 -15.80 -0.65
N LEU A 82 -16.09 -14.46 -0.74
CA LEU A 82 -14.83 -13.75 -1.04
C LEU A 82 -13.74 -14.05 -0.01
N ARG A 83 -14.10 -14.09 1.28
CA ARG A 83 -13.19 -14.45 2.36
C ARG A 83 -12.69 -15.88 2.21
N SER A 84 -13.59 -16.83 1.95
CA SER A 84 -13.25 -18.24 1.78
C SER A 84 -12.23 -18.44 0.65
N ASP A 85 -12.45 -17.80 -0.50
CA ASP A 85 -11.59 -17.92 -1.67
C ASP A 85 -10.18 -17.34 -1.42
N GLY A 86 -10.09 -16.28 -0.63
CA GLY A 86 -8.81 -15.65 -0.28
C GLY A 86 -8.03 -16.31 0.85
N ALA A 87 -8.66 -17.16 1.67
CA ALA A 87 -8.04 -17.68 2.89
C ALA A 87 -6.75 -18.50 2.65
N ALA A 88 -6.71 -19.28 1.57
CA ALA A 88 -5.49 -20.03 1.22
C ALA A 88 -4.39 -19.13 0.65
N ILE A 89 -4.77 -18.10 -0.11
CA ILE A 89 -3.85 -17.11 -0.70
C ILE A 89 -3.18 -16.33 0.44
N GLU A 90 -3.96 -15.85 1.40
CA GLU A 90 -3.44 -15.05 2.51
C GLU A 90 -2.52 -15.84 3.43
N ARG A 91 -2.87 -17.11 3.71
CA ARG A 91 -2.00 -18.02 4.46
C ARG A 91 -0.66 -18.25 3.75
N LYS A 92 -0.68 -18.44 2.42
CA LYS A 92 0.54 -18.59 1.63
C LYS A 92 1.36 -17.31 1.61
N HIS A 93 0.71 -16.15 1.44
CA HIS A 93 1.34 -14.84 1.46
C HIS A 93 2.14 -14.62 2.75
N HIS A 94 1.53 -14.84 3.92
CA HIS A 94 2.19 -14.66 5.20
C HIS A 94 3.37 -15.62 5.42
N LYS A 95 3.21 -16.89 4.98
CA LYS A 95 4.32 -17.86 5.01
C LYS A 95 5.50 -17.38 4.15
N ASP A 96 5.22 -16.91 2.94
CA ASP A 96 6.26 -16.44 2.02
C ASP A 96 6.96 -15.18 2.54
N VAL A 97 6.19 -14.22 3.07
CA VAL A 97 6.75 -13.02 3.71
C VAL A 97 7.72 -13.42 4.83
N ALA A 98 7.30 -14.31 5.73
CA ALA A 98 8.14 -14.75 6.84
C ALA A 98 9.42 -15.46 6.36
N GLU A 99 9.29 -16.41 5.43
CA GLU A 99 10.43 -17.17 4.89
C GLU A 99 11.39 -16.27 4.12
N LEU A 100 10.89 -15.42 3.22
CA LEU A 100 11.72 -14.55 2.41
C LEU A 100 12.41 -13.48 3.27
N VAL A 101 11.70 -12.83 4.20
CA VAL A 101 12.33 -11.88 5.14
C VAL A 101 13.45 -12.56 5.93
N SER A 102 13.27 -13.81 6.36
CA SER A 102 14.30 -14.51 7.14
C SER A 102 15.62 -14.71 6.37
N VAL A 103 15.58 -14.76 5.04
CA VAL A 103 16.75 -15.02 4.19
C VAL A 103 17.26 -13.79 3.42
N THR A 104 16.42 -12.79 3.17
CA THR A 104 16.80 -11.59 2.40
C THR A 104 17.01 -10.35 3.25
N LYS A 105 16.59 -10.36 4.53
CA LYS A 105 16.78 -9.23 5.44
C LYS A 105 18.26 -8.94 5.65
N ARG A 106 18.64 -7.70 5.37
CA ARG A 106 19.95 -7.09 5.64
C ARG A 106 19.74 -5.73 6.30
N ARG A 107 20.84 -5.02 6.57
CA ARG A 107 20.83 -3.66 7.10
C ARG A 107 21.30 -2.67 6.03
N LEU A 108 20.65 -1.52 5.94
CA LEU A 108 21.04 -0.42 5.06
C LEU A 108 20.95 0.90 5.83
N VAL A 109 21.81 1.84 5.48
CA VAL A 109 21.71 3.22 5.94
C VAL A 109 20.87 4.01 4.95
N ILE A 110 19.66 4.39 5.32
CA ILE A 110 18.72 5.14 4.49
C ILE A 110 18.34 6.42 5.24
N GLY A 111 18.53 7.59 4.62
CA GLY A 111 18.28 8.89 5.25
C GLY A 111 19.10 9.10 6.53
N GLY A 112 20.29 8.50 6.63
CA GLY A 112 21.14 8.54 7.83
C GLY A 112 20.75 7.55 8.95
N HIS A 113 19.73 6.71 8.73
CA HIS A 113 19.29 5.71 9.70
C HIS A 113 19.70 4.31 9.26
N ASP A 114 20.37 3.57 10.14
CA ASP A 114 20.57 2.12 9.96
C ASP A 114 19.25 1.39 10.27
N VAL A 115 18.71 0.68 9.27
CA VAL A 115 17.37 0.07 9.31
C VAL A 115 17.36 -1.31 8.65
N PRO A 116 16.42 -2.21 9.00
CA PRO A 116 16.28 -3.47 8.28
C PRO A 116 15.73 -3.22 6.88
N ALA A 117 16.32 -3.88 5.90
CA ALA A 117 15.92 -3.83 4.51
C ALA A 117 15.90 -5.22 3.89
N ALA A 118 14.93 -5.52 3.02
CA ALA A 118 14.83 -6.81 2.34
C ALA A 118 14.62 -6.63 0.83
N SER A 119 15.30 -7.45 0.02
CA SER A 119 15.04 -7.53 -1.41
C SER A 119 13.79 -8.38 -1.65
N LEU A 120 12.67 -7.75 -1.99
CA LEU A 120 11.37 -8.42 -2.15
C LEU A 120 10.58 -7.83 -3.31
N PRO A 121 9.78 -8.64 -4.03
CA PRO A 121 8.89 -8.12 -5.07
C PRO A 121 7.89 -7.13 -4.47
N TYR A 122 7.52 -6.12 -5.27
CA TYR A 122 6.67 -5.00 -4.82
C TYR A 122 5.35 -5.45 -4.17
N THR A 123 4.81 -6.59 -4.59
CA THR A 123 3.57 -7.22 -4.10
C THR A 123 3.63 -7.71 -2.66
N LEU A 124 4.82 -7.88 -2.06
CA LEU A 124 4.99 -8.36 -0.68
C LEU A 124 5.44 -7.26 0.30
N THR A 125 5.69 -6.05 -0.20
CA THR A 125 6.46 -5.05 0.54
C THR A 125 5.73 -4.43 1.73
N SER A 126 4.40 -4.36 1.68
CA SER A 126 3.63 -3.79 2.79
C SER A 126 3.73 -4.64 4.05
N ASP A 127 3.39 -5.93 3.97
CA ASP A 127 3.44 -6.83 5.12
C ASP A 127 4.88 -7.15 5.53
N ALA A 128 5.81 -7.33 4.58
CA ALA A 128 7.22 -7.53 4.91
C ALA A 128 7.84 -6.30 5.60
N GLY A 129 7.55 -5.10 5.09
CA GLY A 129 8.00 -3.86 5.72
C GLY A 129 7.38 -3.68 7.11
N HIS A 130 6.08 -3.92 7.27
CA HIS A 130 5.40 -3.84 8.57
C HIS A 130 5.96 -4.85 9.58
N LEU A 131 6.23 -6.09 9.14
CA LEU A 131 6.87 -7.12 9.96
C LEU A 131 8.27 -6.68 10.43
N MET A 132 9.07 -6.10 9.53
CA MET A 132 10.45 -5.69 9.86
C MET A 132 10.52 -4.38 10.66
N ALA A 133 9.51 -3.52 10.58
CA ALA A 133 9.51 -2.21 11.25
C ALA A 133 9.26 -2.30 12.77
N GLN A 134 8.83 -3.45 13.29
CA GLN A 134 8.54 -3.63 14.71
C GLN A 134 9.78 -3.37 15.57
N GLY A 135 9.73 -2.33 16.41
CA GLY A 135 10.84 -1.93 17.28
C GLY A 135 12.01 -1.23 16.57
N GLU A 136 11.85 -0.87 15.30
CA GLU A 136 12.84 -0.18 14.48
C GLU A 136 12.32 1.21 14.09
N PRO A 137 13.19 2.19 13.74
CA PRO A 137 12.73 3.50 13.30
C PRO A 137 11.78 3.42 12.09
N PHE A 138 12.12 2.53 11.16
CA PHE A 138 11.32 2.09 10.02
C PHE A 138 12.03 0.87 9.40
N ALA A 139 11.42 0.29 8.37
CA ALA A 139 12.01 -0.76 7.55
C ALA A 139 11.84 -0.44 6.06
N ALA A 140 12.65 -1.08 5.23
CA ALA A 140 12.57 -0.95 3.78
C ALA A 140 12.41 -2.30 3.08
N CYS A 141 11.64 -2.33 2.00
CA CYS A 141 11.78 -3.36 0.97
C CYS A 141 12.27 -2.71 -0.31
N TYR A 142 13.04 -3.43 -1.11
CA TYR A 142 13.51 -2.92 -2.40
C TYR A 142 13.46 -3.97 -3.51
N TRP A 143 13.34 -3.48 -4.74
CA TRP A 143 13.39 -4.29 -5.95
C TRP A 143 13.96 -3.47 -7.11
N ASP A 144 14.56 -4.15 -8.06
CA ASP A 144 15.13 -3.52 -9.24
C ASP A 144 14.09 -3.45 -10.36
N THR A 145 14.12 -2.34 -11.08
CA THR A 145 13.37 -2.04 -12.30
C THR A 145 14.37 -1.75 -13.41
N PRO A 146 13.96 -1.69 -14.70
CA PRO A 146 14.87 -1.32 -15.78
C PRO A 146 15.61 0.00 -15.55
N ASP A 147 15.01 0.94 -14.81
CA ASP A 147 15.53 2.30 -14.61
C ASP A 147 16.26 2.51 -13.27
N GLY A 148 16.34 1.48 -12.40
CA GLY A 148 16.97 1.59 -11.08
C GLY A 148 16.25 0.83 -9.98
N ARG A 149 16.63 1.09 -8.73
CA ARG A 149 16.11 0.40 -7.54
C ARG A 149 15.00 1.23 -6.89
N SER A 150 13.84 0.61 -6.74
CA SER A 150 12.71 1.17 -6.01
C SER A 150 12.76 0.71 -4.56
N PHE A 151 12.36 1.60 -3.65
CA PHE A 151 12.28 1.36 -2.21
C PHE A 151 10.86 1.63 -1.73
N SER A 152 10.33 0.73 -0.91
CA SER A 152 9.08 0.87 -0.17
C SER A 152 9.41 0.89 1.31
N LEU A 153 9.11 1.99 1.98
CA LEU A 153 9.38 2.23 3.40
C LEU A 153 8.12 2.00 4.22
N ARG A 154 8.28 1.36 5.39
CA ARG A 154 7.20 1.15 6.36
C ARG A 154 7.68 1.51 7.76
N SER A 155 6.86 2.21 8.52
CA SER A 155 7.07 2.45 9.96
C SER A 155 5.81 2.14 10.74
N THR A 156 5.95 2.01 12.06
CA THR A 156 4.80 1.96 12.99
C THR A 156 4.40 3.37 13.40
N ASP A 157 3.32 3.49 14.19
CA ASP A 157 2.88 4.79 14.72
C ASP A 157 3.95 5.42 15.64
N GLU A 158 4.73 4.62 16.33
CA GLU A 158 5.88 5.03 17.15
C GLU A 158 7.15 5.29 16.33
N GLY A 159 7.20 4.80 15.09
CA GLY A 159 8.32 4.95 14.18
C GLY A 159 8.43 6.36 13.59
N LEU A 160 9.44 6.55 12.73
CA LEU A 160 9.68 7.82 12.05
C LEU A 160 8.66 8.07 10.93
N ASP A 161 8.52 9.33 10.55
CA ASP A 161 7.81 9.74 9.34
C ASP A 161 8.64 9.36 8.11
N VAL A 162 8.29 8.25 7.46
CA VAL A 162 9.00 7.76 6.28
C VAL A 162 8.72 8.60 5.03
N SER A 163 7.71 9.48 5.05
CA SER A 163 7.47 10.41 3.94
C SER A 163 8.56 11.50 3.89
N GLU A 164 9.01 11.98 5.04
CA GLU A 164 10.13 12.93 5.14
C GLU A 164 11.46 12.28 4.71
N ILE A 165 11.66 11.00 5.01
CA ILE A 165 12.83 10.24 4.53
C ILE A 165 12.76 10.06 3.01
N ALA A 166 11.61 9.65 2.46
CA ALA A 166 11.44 9.43 1.03
C ALA A 166 11.64 10.72 0.20
N LYS A 167 11.21 11.88 0.71
CA LYS A 167 11.39 13.20 0.06
C LYS A 167 12.86 13.54 -0.18
N GLN A 168 13.78 13.10 0.69
CA GLN A 168 15.23 13.31 0.50
C GLN A 168 15.76 12.67 -0.79
N TYR A 169 15.07 11.64 -1.27
CA TYR A 169 15.39 10.90 -2.50
C TYR A 169 14.43 11.23 -3.66
N GLY A 170 13.65 12.31 -3.55
CA GLY A 170 12.66 12.70 -4.57
C GLY A 170 11.39 11.84 -4.60
N GLY A 171 11.15 11.03 -3.56
CA GLY A 171 9.94 10.23 -3.39
C GLY A 171 8.88 10.90 -2.51
N GLY A 172 7.97 10.09 -1.97
CA GLY A 172 6.91 10.56 -1.08
C GLY A 172 5.90 9.46 -0.71
N GLY A 173 4.82 9.87 -0.06
CA GLY A 173 3.75 8.98 0.40
C GLY A 173 3.20 9.41 1.76
N HIS A 174 2.65 8.47 2.50
CA HIS A 174 2.12 8.67 3.84
C HIS A 174 3.21 8.51 4.91
N ARG A 175 2.95 9.08 6.09
CA ARG A 175 3.83 9.01 7.27
C ARG A 175 4.39 7.61 7.51
N ASN A 176 3.54 6.58 7.40
CA ASN A 176 3.91 5.18 7.72
C ASN A 176 4.19 4.33 6.48
N ALA A 177 3.94 4.86 5.28
CA ALA A 177 4.06 4.12 4.03
C ALA A 177 4.43 5.08 2.90
N SER A 178 5.71 5.09 2.54
CA SER A 178 6.25 5.95 1.50
C SER A 178 7.23 5.20 0.63
N GLY A 179 7.55 5.74 -0.53
CA GLY A 179 8.49 5.11 -1.44
C GLY A 179 9.31 6.13 -2.24
N PHE A 180 10.47 5.67 -2.70
CA PHE A 180 11.36 6.43 -3.57
C PHE A 180 12.08 5.50 -4.53
N ARG A 181 12.71 6.06 -5.55
CA ARG A 181 13.51 5.30 -6.52
C ARG A 181 14.83 6.01 -6.75
N VAL A 182 15.91 5.23 -6.81
CA VAL A 182 17.25 5.72 -7.14
C VAL A 182 17.78 5.03 -8.40
N PRO A 183 18.55 5.72 -9.25
CA PRO A 183 19.16 5.11 -10.42
C PRO A 183 20.25 4.12 -10.02
N PHE A 184 20.59 3.19 -10.92
CA PHE A 184 21.78 2.35 -10.74
C PHE A 184 23.05 3.21 -10.66
N GLY A 185 23.98 2.82 -9.78
CA GLY A 185 25.19 3.60 -9.46
C GLY A 185 25.00 4.56 -8.27
N HIS A 186 23.77 4.76 -7.79
CA HIS A 186 23.55 5.39 -6.49
C HIS A 186 24.03 4.49 -5.35
N GLU A 187 24.49 5.04 -4.23
CA GLU A 187 25.07 4.28 -3.11
C GLU A 187 24.15 3.17 -2.57
N LEU A 188 22.83 3.43 -2.55
CA LEU A 188 21.80 2.44 -2.15
C LEU A 188 21.60 1.28 -3.15
N THR A 189 22.21 1.37 -4.33
CA THR A 189 22.18 0.32 -5.36
C THR A 189 23.45 -0.52 -5.41
N LEU A 190 24.47 -0.15 -4.63
CA LEU A 190 25.74 -0.87 -4.53
C LEU A 190 25.61 -2.17 -3.70
#